data_AF-A0A5C9AGR7-F1
#
_entry.id   AF-A0A5C9AGR7-F1
#
_cell.length_a   1.000
_cell.length_b   1.000
_cell.length_c   1.000
_cell.angle_alpha   90.00
_cell.angle_beta   90.00
_cell.angle_gamma   90.00
#
_symmetry.space_group_name_H-M   'P 1'
#
loop_
_entity.id
_entity.type
_entity.pdbx_description
1 polymer ?
#
loop_
_entity_poly.entity_id
_entity_poly.type
_entity_poly.pdbx_seq_one_letter_code
_entity_poly.pdbx_strand_id
1 'polypeptide(L)'
;PLEERRAMHDIIASDTFDKVKAEAQIAKMEEQRKANMLAHMETQNKIYNILTPEQKKQFNANFEKRLTERPAAKGKMPATAE
;
A
#
# COMPACT_ATOMS: atom_id res chain seq x y z
N PRO A 1 -8.89 11.11 1.91
CA PRO A 1 -9.70 12.32 1.58
C PRO A 1 -8.98 13.65 1.95
N LEU A 2 -9.43 14.81 1.46
CA LEU A 2 -8.77 16.10 1.76
C LEU A 2 -8.79 16.44 3.27
N GLU A 3 -9.89 16.15 3.95
CA GLU A 3 -10.04 16.35 5.39
C GLU A 3 -9.05 15.50 6.21
N GLU A 4 -8.81 14.25 5.82
CA GLU A 4 -7.83 13.38 6.48
C GLU A 4 -6.40 13.89 6.32
N ARG A 5 -6.07 14.48 5.17
CA ARG A 5 -4.76 15.08 4.93
C ARG A 5 -4.55 16.33 5.77
N ARG A 6 -5.60 17.13 5.97
CA ARG A 6 -5.58 18.28 6.88
C ARG A 6 -5.43 17.85 8.33
N ALA A 7 -6.22 16.88 8.79
CA ALA A 7 -6.10 16.35 10.15
C ALA A 7 -4.70 15.79 10.46
N MET A 8 -4.07 15.08 9.51
CA MET A 8 -2.68 14.64 9.65
C MET A 8 -1.69 15.82 9.69
N HIS A 9 -1.90 16.83 8.84
CA HIS A 9 -1.07 18.04 8.82
C HIS A 9 -1.18 18.81 10.14
N ASP A 10 -2.37 18.94 10.70
CA ASP A 10 -2.62 19.65 11.96
C ASP A 10 -1.90 18.98 13.15
N ILE A 11 -1.83 17.64 13.15
CA ILE A 11 -1.06 16.89 14.15
C ILE A 11 0.45 17.13 14.01
N ILE A 12 0.96 17.23 12.77
CA ILE A 12 2.39 17.43 12.48
C ILE A 12 2.82 18.87 12.75
N ALA A 13 1.96 19.84 12.45
CA ALA A 13 2.22 21.26 12.60
C ALA A 13 1.94 21.80 14.01
N SER A 14 1.53 20.94 14.95
CA SER A 14 1.31 21.29 16.36
C SER A 14 2.63 21.55 17.09
N ASP A 15 2.66 22.55 17.96
CA ASP A 15 3.82 22.89 18.81
C ASP A 15 4.25 21.72 19.73
N THR A 16 3.32 20.81 20.03
CA THR A 16 3.59 19.56 20.76
C THR A 16 2.95 18.37 20.08
N PHE A 17 3.64 17.22 20.09
CA PHE A 17 3.14 16.02 19.45
C PHE A 17 2.12 15.28 20.33
N ASP A 18 0.87 15.22 19.86
CA ASP A 18 -0.22 14.48 20.49
C ASP A 18 -0.29 13.06 19.91
N LYS A 19 0.42 12.12 20.57
CA LYS A 19 0.48 10.71 20.15
C LYS A 19 -0.89 10.06 20.07
N VAL A 20 -1.81 10.39 20.99
CA VAL A 20 -3.15 9.79 21.03
C VAL A 20 -3.98 10.22 19.82
N LYS A 21 -3.92 11.51 19.44
CA LYS A 21 -4.57 11.99 18.21
C LYS A 21 -3.97 11.36 16.96
N ALA A 22 -2.64 11.18 16.91
CA ALA A 22 -1.97 10.52 15.81
C ALA A 22 -2.44 9.07 15.63
N GLU A 23 -2.48 8.28 16.71
CA GLU A 23 -2.94 6.89 16.69
C GLU A 23 -4.41 6.79 16.27
N ALA A 24 -5.28 7.66 16.78
CA ALA A 24 -6.70 7.71 16.40
C ALA A 24 -6.89 8.03 14.92
N GLN A 25 -6.14 8.98 14.38
CA GLN A 25 -6.20 9.34 12.96
C GLN A 25 -5.65 8.22 12.06
N ILE A 26 -4.61 7.49 12.50
CA ILE A 26 -4.10 6.32 11.80
C ILE A 26 -5.14 5.19 11.77
N ALA A 27 -5.76 4.88 12.91
CA ALA A 27 -6.80 3.86 13.01
C ALA A 27 -7.99 4.17 12.09
N LYS A 28 -8.43 5.44 12.05
CA LYS A 28 -9.48 5.89 11.12
C LYS A 28 -9.14 5.63 9.65
N MET A 29 -7.86 5.74 9.28
CA MET A 29 -7.41 5.48 7.90
C MET A 29 -7.21 3.99 7.59
N GLU A 30 -7.11 3.13 8.61
CA GLU A 30 -6.74 1.73 8.42
C GLU A 30 -7.79 0.95 7.63
N GLU A 31 -9.07 1.18 7.92
CA GLU A 31 -10.18 0.53 7.23
C GLU A 31 -10.21 0.88 5.74
N GLN A 32 -10.08 2.18 5.41
CA GLN A 32 -10.02 2.63 4.03
C GLN A 32 -8.79 2.06 3.30
N ARG A 33 -7.64 1.96 3.99
CA ARG A 33 -6.43 1.33 3.42
C ARG A 33 -6.66 -0.15 3.13
N LYS A 34 -7.28 -0.89 4.04
CA LYS A 34 -7.62 -2.32 3.85
C LYS A 34 -8.55 -2.50 2.65
N ALA A 35 -9.63 -1.72 2.58
CA ALA A 35 -10.59 -1.77 1.46
C ALA A 35 -9.90 -1.47 0.11
N ASN A 36 -9.06 -0.44 0.07
CA ASN A 36 -8.32 -0.08 -1.14
C ASN A 36 -7.33 -1.18 -1.55
N MET A 37 -6.63 -1.78 -0.59
CA MET A 37 -5.68 -2.87 -0.84
C MET A 37 -6.40 -4.09 -1.43
N LEU A 38 -7.54 -4.48 -0.84
CA LEU A 38 -8.34 -5.58 -1.34
C LEU A 38 -8.84 -5.32 -2.77
N ALA A 39 -9.44 -4.16 -3.02
CA ALA A 39 -9.93 -3.77 -4.35
C ALA A 39 -8.80 -3.77 -5.40
N HIS A 40 -7.60 -3.33 -5.00
CA HIS A 40 -6.44 -3.36 -5.87
C HIS A 40 -5.99 -4.79 -6.20
N MET A 41 -5.90 -5.68 -5.20
CA MET A 41 -5.54 -7.08 -5.39
C MET A 41 -6.54 -7.80 -6.29
N GLU A 42 -7.83 -7.60 -6.08
CA GLU A 42 -8.88 -8.16 -6.95
C GLU A 42 -8.73 -7.67 -8.39
N THR A 43 -8.45 -6.39 -8.58
CA THR A 43 -8.24 -5.81 -9.92
C THR A 43 -7.01 -6.40 -10.60
N GLN A 44 -5.90 -6.54 -9.87
CA GLN A 44 -4.70 -7.18 -10.38
C GLN A 44 -4.95 -8.64 -10.78
N ASN A 45 -5.70 -9.40 -9.98
CA ASN A 45 -6.06 -10.78 -10.30
C ASN A 45 -6.91 -10.87 -11.57
N LYS A 46 -7.90 -9.98 -11.73
CA LYS A 46 -8.72 -9.88 -12.93
C LYS A 46 -7.85 -9.60 -14.17
N ILE A 47 -6.92 -8.65 -14.09
CA ILE A 47 -5.97 -8.36 -15.18
C ILE A 47 -5.13 -9.59 -15.50
N TYR A 48 -4.58 -10.26 -14.48
CA TYR A 48 -3.76 -11.45 -14.68
C TYR A 48 -4.52 -12.54 -15.43
N ASN A 49 -5.81 -12.73 -15.15
CA ASN A 49 -6.63 -13.76 -15.80
C ASN A 49 -6.98 -13.45 -17.27
N ILE A 50 -6.87 -12.19 -17.70
CA ILE A 50 -7.03 -11.80 -19.12
C ILE A 50 -5.76 -12.11 -19.94
N LEU A 51 -4.61 -12.24 -19.28
CA LEU A 51 -3.34 -12.51 -19.95
C LEU A 51 -3.29 -13.89 -20.59
N THR A 52 -2.62 -13.98 -21.74
CA THR A 52 -2.28 -15.27 -22.35
C THR A 52 -1.24 -16.03 -21.51
N PRO A 53 -1.08 -17.36 -21.69
CA PRO A 53 -0.10 -18.14 -20.93
C PRO A 53 1.34 -17.60 -21.03
N GLU A 54 1.74 -17.16 -22.22
CA GLU A 54 3.07 -16.60 -22.44
C GLU A 54 3.25 -15.25 -21.72
N GLN A 55 2.22 -14.40 -21.75
CA GLN A 55 2.22 -13.13 -21.01
C GLN A 55 2.25 -13.36 -19.49
N LYS A 56 1.53 -14.37 -18.96
CA LYS A 56 1.59 -14.74 -17.54
C LYS A 56 3.00 -15.17 -17.12
N LYS A 57 3.68 -15.97 -17.96
CA LYS A 57 5.07 -16.38 -17.72
C LYS A 57 6.00 -15.17 -17.64
N GLN A 58 5.86 -14.22 -18.57
CA GLN A 58 6.65 -12.99 -18.54
C GLN A 58 6.31 -12.10 -17.33
N PHE A 59 5.03 -11.98 -16.97
CA PHE A 59 4.59 -11.23 -15.79
C PHE A 59 5.24 -11.77 -14.50
N ASN A 60 5.22 -13.08 -14.30
CA ASN A 60 5.82 -13.73 -13.12
C ASN A 60 7.35 -13.59 -13.12
N ALA A 61 8.02 -13.78 -14.28
CA ALA A 61 9.46 -13.58 -14.38
C ALA A 61 9.88 -12.13 -14.05
N ASN A 62 9.10 -11.14 -14.49
CA ASN A 62 9.34 -9.74 -14.18
C ASN A 62 9.14 -9.42 -12.68
N PHE A 63 8.22 -10.11 -12.01
CA PHE A 63 8.04 -9.99 -10.56
C PHE A 63 9.29 -10.48 -9.81
N GLU A 64 9.78 -11.68 -10.10
CA GLU A 64 11.01 -12.24 -9.51
C GLU A 64 12.23 -11.36 -9.77
N LYS A 65 12.36 -10.84 -11.00
CA LYS A 65 13.41 -9.89 -11.37
C LYS A 65 13.36 -8.61 -10.53
N ARG A 66 12.16 -8.07 -10.28
CA ARG A 66 12.00 -6.86 -9.44
C ARG A 66 12.36 -7.10 -7.98
N LEU A 67 12.13 -8.30 -7.44
CA LEU A 67 12.54 -8.65 -6.08
C LEU A 67 14.06 -8.68 -5.91
N THR A 68 14.78 -9.07 -6.96
CA THR A 68 16.24 -9.28 -6.93
C THR A 68 17.04 -8.05 -7.36
N GLU A 69 16.57 -7.27 -8.34
CA GLU A 69 17.33 -6.14 -8.91
C GLU A 69 17.05 -4.79 -8.26
N ARG A 70 15.88 -4.62 -7.63
CA ARG A 70 15.49 -3.37 -6.98
C ARG A 70 15.10 -3.70 -5.54
N PRO A 71 16.08 -3.89 -4.63
CA PRO A 71 15.76 -4.07 -3.23
C PRO A 71 14.80 -2.96 -2.84
N ALA A 72 13.65 -3.34 -2.27
CA ALA A 72 12.68 -2.37 -1.76
C ALA A 72 13.46 -1.34 -0.95
N ALA A 73 13.27 -0.05 -1.26
CA ALA A 73 14.00 1.02 -0.56
C ALA A 73 13.90 0.74 0.94
N LYS A 74 15.05 0.53 1.60
CA LYS A 74 15.14 0.14 3.02
C LYS A 74 14.12 0.97 3.82
N GLY A 75 13.09 0.30 4.35
CA GLY A 75 12.02 0.95 5.14
C GLY A 75 10.63 1.06 4.49
N LYS A 76 10.43 0.63 3.23
CA LYS A 76 9.09 0.49 2.61
C LYS A 76 8.83 -0.97 2.22
N MET A 77 8.57 -1.84 3.20
CA MET A 77 8.19 -3.22 2.89
C MET A 77 6.80 -3.26 2.23
N PRO A 78 6.59 -4.01 1.14
CA PRO A 78 5.33 -4.71 0.97
C PRO A 78 5.27 -5.76 2.08
N ALA A 79 4.24 -5.74 2.91
CA ALA A 79 4.01 -6.84 3.84
C ALA A 79 3.74 -8.09 2.99
N THR A 80 4.73 -8.99 2.93
CA THR A 80 4.52 -10.37 2.54
C THR A 80 3.58 -10.98 3.57
N ALA A 81 2.44 -11.46 3.10
CA ALA A 81 1.52 -12.27 3.87
C ALA A 81 2.25 -13.49 4.44
N GLU A 82 2.09 -13.70 5.75
CA GLU A 82 2.20 -15.00 6.42
C GLU A 82 0.79 -15.43 6.82
#